data_AF-A0A7S2FGD4-F1
#
_entry.id   AF-A0A7S2FGD4-F1
#
_cell.length_a   1.000
_cell.length_b   1.000
_cell.length_c   1.000
_cell.angle_alpha   90.00
_cell.angle_beta   90.00
_cell.angle_gamma   90.00
#
_symmetry.space_group_name_H-M   'P 1'
#
loop_
_entity.id
_entity.type
_entity.pdbx_description
1 polymer ?
#
loop_
_entity_poly.entity_id
_entity_poly.type
_entity_poly.pdbx_seq_one_letter_code
_entity_poly.pdbx_strand_id
1 'polypeptide(L)'
;SSAALEVLPPSPTYDSRYLHQAEAGMNDQMLTNGVAASAIKLADELKKGGMYCIGHVADSLANATSELRHLNRVVQRLRVKAFPQTTIATGDHAQLTGAINIVLGARLGHLRPHTLMCRYAPSERMPSADYAQLAADALRLGMHFQLIQG
;
A
#
# COMPACT_ATOMS: atom_id res chain seq x y z
N SER A 1 -17.96 12.80 1.25
CA SER A 1 -17.28 11.75 2.02
C SER A 1 -15.88 11.57 1.43
N SER A 2 -14.84 11.63 2.25
CA SER A 2 -13.45 11.75 1.77
C SER A 2 -12.63 10.47 2.02
N ALA A 3 -12.06 9.86 0.99
CA ALA A 3 -11.21 8.66 1.12
C ALA A 3 -9.70 8.99 1.26
N ALA A 4 -8.97 8.27 2.11
CA ALA A 4 -7.50 8.31 2.10
C ALA A 4 -6.98 7.12 1.29
N LEU A 5 -5.78 7.25 0.73
CA LEU A 5 -5.05 6.15 0.12
C LEU A 5 -3.77 5.96 0.91
N GLU A 6 -3.53 4.75 1.41
CA GLU A 6 -2.28 4.34 2.02
C GLU A 6 -1.49 3.51 1.02
N VAL A 7 -0.25 3.89 0.71
CA VAL A 7 0.64 3.08 -0.15
C VAL A 7 1.70 2.41 0.71
N LEU A 8 1.68 1.08 0.73
CA LEU A 8 2.67 0.27 1.42
C LEU A 8 3.93 0.09 0.54
N PRO A 9 5.13 0.17 1.12
CA PRO A 9 6.36 -0.08 0.37
C PRO A 9 6.46 -1.54 -0.07
N PRO A 10 7.36 -1.85 -1.03
CA PRO A 10 7.52 -3.21 -1.53
C PRO A 10 7.94 -4.16 -0.40
N SER A 11 7.27 -5.32 -0.34
CA SER A 11 7.67 -6.43 0.53
C SER A 11 9.04 -6.94 0.06
N PRO A 12 9.99 -7.27 0.96
CA PRO A 12 11.21 -7.95 0.55
C PRO A 12 10.80 -9.28 -0.10
N THR A 13 11.36 -9.54 -1.29
CA THR A 13 11.07 -10.67 -2.17
C THR A 13 10.84 -11.99 -1.42
N TYR A 14 9.61 -12.53 -1.52
CA TYR A 14 9.27 -13.89 -1.10
C TYR A 14 9.96 -14.88 -2.06
N ASP A 15 11.00 -15.61 -1.60
CA ASP A 15 11.59 -16.74 -2.32
C ASP A 15 10.52 -17.86 -2.44
N SER A 16 10.31 -18.35 -3.67
CA SER A 16 9.28 -19.33 -4.00
C SER A 16 9.47 -20.68 -3.29
N ARG A 17 10.64 -20.94 -2.71
CA ARG A 17 10.89 -22.09 -1.85
C ARG A 17 10.14 -22.04 -0.51
N TYR A 18 9.66 -20.87 -0.07
CA TYR A 18 8.83 -20.74 1.13
C TYR A 18 7.34 -21.00 0.87
N LEU A 19 6.87 -21.01 -0.39
CA LEU A 19 5.46 -21.26 -0.72
C LEU A 19 5.00 -22.68 -0.34
N HIS A 20 5.88 -23.68 -0.39
CA HIS A 20 5.53 -25.07 -0.04
C HIS A 20 5.67 -25.40 1.45
N GLN A 21 6.38 -24.58 2.23
CA GLN A 21 6.41 -24.69 3.70
C GLN A 21 5.37 -23.76 4.37
N ALA A 22 4.85 -22.77 3.64
CA ALA A 22 3.83 -21.84 4.07
C ALA A 22 2.46 -22.46 4.38
N GLU A 23 2.11 -23.55 3.70
CA GLU A 23 0.79 -24.17 3.82
C GLU A 23 0.63 -25.02 5.10
N ALA A 24 1.73 -25.33 5.81
CA ALA A 24 1.72 -26.23 6.97
C ALA A 24 2.25 -25.62 8.29
N GLY A 25 2.61 -24.34 8.33
CA GLY A 25 3.12 -23.75 9.58
C GLY A 25 3.75 -22.37 9.47
N MET A 26 3.16 -21.44 8.71
CA MET A 26 3.67 -20.07 8.63
C MET A 26 3.29 -19.27 9.88
N ASN A 27 4.28 -19.05 10.75
CA ASN A 27 4.20 -18.29 12.00
C ASN A 27 3.54 -16.90 11.82
N ASP A 28 2.62 -16.61 12.74
CA ASP A 28 1.92 -15.32 12.95
C ASP A 28 2.83 -14.07 13.00
N GLN A 29 4.14 -14.25 13.14
CA GLN A 29 5.15 -13.19 13.22
C GLN A 29 5.54 -12.57 11.86
N MET A 30 5.39 -13.26 10.73
CA MET A 30 5.65 -12.65 9.40
C MET A 30 4.40 -11.99 8.79
N LEU A 31 3.21 -12.39 9.24
CA LEU A 31 1.94 -11.75 8.90
C LEU A 31 1.81 -10.34 9.52
N THR A 32 2.74 -10.02 10.43
CA THR A 32 2.92 -8.78 11.17
C THR A 32 4.38 -8.29 11.02
N ASN A 33 4.81 -7.89 9.82
CA ASN A 33 5.83 -6.84 9.78
C ASN A 33 5.20 -5.63 10.47
N GLY A 34 5.44 -5.43 11.78
CA GLY A 34 4.63 -4.61 12.69
C GLY A 34 4.33 -3.17 12.25
N VAL A 35 5.04 -2.71 11.23
CA VAL A 35 4.96 -1.38 10.63
C VAL A 35 3.87 -1.24 9.55
N ALA A 36 3.42 -2.32 8.89
CA ALA A 36 2.30 -2.25 7.92
C ALA A 36 0.94 -2.23 8.62
N ALA A 37 0.79 -3.03 9.69
CA ALA A 37 -0.43 -3.04 10.49
C ALA A 37 -0.61 -1.75 11.30
N SER A 38 0.47 -1.10 11.75
CA SER A 38 0.39 0.17 12.46
C SER A 38 -0.06 1.32 11.55
N ALA A 39 0.44 1.38 10.32
CA ALA A 39 0.03 2.39 9.35
C ALA A 39 -1.45 2.24 8.94
N ILE A 40 -1.93 1.00 8.74
CA ILE A 40 -3.36 0.72 8.49
C ILE A 40 -4.24 1.12 9.68
N LYS A 41 -3.80 0.85 10.92
CA LYS A 41 -4.53 1.28 12.13
C LYS A 41 -4.56 2.80 12.26
N LEU A 42 -3.44 3.47 12.01
CA LEU A 42 -3.37 4.93 12.01
C LEU A 42 -4.34 5.52 10.96
N ALA A 43 -4.37 4.96 9.75
CA ALA A 43 -5.31 5.38 8.72
C ALA A 43 -6.77 5.19 9.16
N ASP A 44 -7.10 4.07 9.81
CA ASP A 44 -8.44 3.80 10.33
C ASP A 44 -8.84 4.77 11.45
N GLU A 45 -7.93 5.05 12.40
CA GLU A 45 -8.13 6.03 13.48
C GLU A 45 -8.38 7.45 12.93
N LEU A 46 -7.61 7.85 11.91
CA LEU A 46 -7.79 9.15 11.25
C LEU A 46 -9.10 9.22 10.47
N LYS A 47 -9.55 8.09 9.89
CA LYS A 47 -10.77 8.05 9.09
C LYS A 47 -12.04 7.85 9.90
N LYS A 48 -11.95 7.42 11.16
CA LYS A 48 -13.09 7.24 12.08
C LYS A 48 -14.29 6.51 11.40
N GLY A 49 -13.99 5.46 10.64
CA GLY A 49 -15.01 4.66 9.93
C GLY A 49 -15.38 5.14 8.52
N GLY A 50 -14.67 6.13 7.96
CA GLY A 50 -14.68 6.45 6.53
C GLY A 50 -13.94 5.40 5.70
N MET A 51 -14.34 5.24 4.43
CA MET A 51 -13.69 4.29 3.52
C MET A 51 -12.32 4.81 3.06
N TYR A 52 -11.32 3.93 2.98
CA TYR A 52 -10.00 4.23 2.43
C TYR A 52 -9.47 3.12 1.54
N CYS A 53 -8.43 3.42 0.75
CA CYS A 53 -7.77 2.46 -0.11
C CYS A 53 -6.42 2.06 0.49
N ILE A 54 -6.06 0.78 0.37
CA ILE A 54 -4.71 0.29 0.70
C ILE A 54 -4.07 -0.18 -0.61
N GLY A 55 -3.08 0.58 -1.06
CA GLY A 55 -2.34 0.40 -2.30
C GLY A 55 -1.04 -0.39 -2.11
N HIS A 56 -0.77 -1.32 -3.03
CA HIS A 56 0.52 -1.98 -3.13
C HIS A 56 1.01 -2.07 -4.58
N VAL A 57 2.30 -1.80 -4.79
CA VAL A 57 2.96 -1.86 -6.10
C VAL A 57 3.82 -3.13 -6.20
N ALA A 58 3.38 -4.06 -7.03
CA ALA A 58 4.04 -5.31 -7.29
C ALA A 58 4.96 -5.25 -8.53
N ASP A 59 5.93 -6.14 -8.57
CA ASP A 59 6.86 -6.33 -9.69
C ASP A 59 6.36 -7.33 -10.75
N SER A 60 5.31 -8.09 -10.42
CA SER A 60 4.78 -9.17 -11.26
C SER A 60 3.31 -9.47 -10.96
N LEU A 61 2.64 -10.16 -11.88
CA LEU A 61 1.24 -10.55 -11.72
C LEU A 61 1.03 -11.55 -10.58
N ALA A 62 1.95 -12.51 -10.43
CA ALA A 62 1.90 -13.49 -9.35
C ALA A 62 2.00 -12.80 -7.98
N ASN A 63 2.94 -11.86 -7.84
CA ASN A 63 3.11 -11.06 -6.63
C ASN A 63 1.87 -10.19 -6.36
N ALA A 64 1.38 -9.44 -7.36
CA ALA A 64 0.18 -8.61 -7.24
C ALA A 64 -1.05 -9.39 -6.76
N THR A 65 -1.21 -10.64 -7.24
CA THR A 65 -2.32 -11.50 -6.85
C THR A 65 -2.18 -12.02 -5.42
N SER A 66 -0.96 -12.43 -5.04
CA SER A 66 -0.65 -12.88 -3.68
C SER A 66 -0.89 -11.76 -2.65
N GLU A 67 -0.37 -10.57 -2.94
CA GLU A 67 -0.47 -9.41 -2.06
C GLU A 67 -1.92 -8.92 -1.94
N LEU A 68 -2.69 -8.94 -3.03
CA LEU A 68 -4.12 -8.60 -2.94
C LEU A 68 -4.88 -9.55 -2.00
N ARG A 69 -4.60 -10.86 -2.04
CA ARG A 69 -5.19 -11.83 -1.11
C ARG A 69 -4.70 -11.62 0.32
N HIS A 70 -3.43 -11.26 0.49
CA HIS A 70 -2.86 -10.94 1.79
C HIS A 70 -3.54 -9.70 2.41
N LEU A 71 -3.61 -8.59 1.68
CA LEU A 71 -4.26 -7.36 2.13
C LEU A 71 -5.74 -7.56 2.47
N ASN A 72 -6.48 -8.35 1.68
CA ASN A 72 -7.86 -8.70 2.02
C ASN A 72 -7.97 -9.41 3.38
N ARG A 73 -7.06 -10.35 3.68
CA ARG A 73 -7.01 -11.00 5.00
C ARG A 73 -6.67 -10.02 6.12
N VAL A 74 -5.74 -9.08 5.88
CA VAL A 74 -5.38 -8.04 6.85
C VAL A 74 -6.58 -7.12 7.14
N VAL A 75 -7.27 -6.63 6.12
CA VAL A 75 -8.47 -5.79 6.26
C VAL A 75 -9.56 -6.49 7.08
N GLN A 76 -9.84 -7.76 6.76
CA GLN A 76 -10.83 -8.55 7.49
C GLN A 76 -10.44 -8.77 8.96
N ARG A 77 -9.16 -9.07 9.23
CA ARG A 77 -8.65 -9.29 10.59
C ARG A 77 -8.69 -8.01 11.43
N LEU A 78 -8.28 -6.88 10.85
CA LEU A 78 -8.27 -5.59 11.54
C LEU A 78 -9.68 -4.96 11.65
N ARG A 79 -10.68 -5.52 10.95
CA ARG A 79 -12.07 -5.03 10.92
C ARG A 79 -12.19 -3.57 10.47
N VAL A 80 -11.32 -3.16 9.55
CA VAL A 80 -11.28 -1.79 9.01
C VAL A 80 -12.09 -1.66 7.73
N LYS A 81 -12.55 -0.45 7.41
CA LYS A 81 -13.31 -0.15 6.19
C LYS A 81 -12.38 0.28 5.06
N ALA A 82 -11.61 -0.66 4.53
CA ALA A 82 -10.69 -0.41 3.44
C ALA A 82 -10.95 -1.31 2.23
N PHE A 83 -10.62 -0.82 1.03
CA PHE A 83 -10.52 -1.66 -0.17
C PHE A 83 -9.06 -1.81 -0.59
N PRO A 84 -8.52 -3.04 -0.64
CA PRO A 84 -7.20 -3.29 -1.18
C PRO A 84 -7.13 -3.05 -2.69
N GLN A 85 -6.02 -2.48 -3.16
CA GLN A 85 -5.73 -2.30 -4.57
C GLN A 85 -4.26 -2.60 -4.85
N THR A 86 -4.01 -3.36 -5.90
CA THR A 86 -2.65 -3.65 -6.37
C THR A 86 -2.46 -3.13 -7.78
N THR A 87 -1.24 -2.71 -8.10
CA THR A 87 -0.82 -2.43 -9.48
C THR A 87 0.53 -3.10 -9.75
N ILE A 88 0.87 -3.23 -11.02
CA ILE A 88 2.15 -3.77 -11.47
C ILE A 88 2.89 -2.63 -12.16
N ALA A 89 4.13 -2.39 -11.74
CA ALA A 89 5.00 -1.42 -12.37
C ALA A 89 6.41 -1.98 -12.47
N THR A 90 7.09 -1.69 -13.58
CA THR A 90 8.44 -2.16 -13.89
C THR A 90 9.30 -1.02 -14.40
N GLY A 91 10.62 -1.20 -14.37
CA GLY A 91 11.61 -0.20 -14.78
C GLY A 91 12.05 0.73 -13.67
N ASP A 92 12.78 1.77 -14.05
CA ASP A 92 13.27 2.78 -13.11
C ASP A 92 12.08 3.56 -12.53
N HIS A 93 12.12 3.82 -11.22
CA HIS A 93 11.01 4.47 -10.50
C HIS A 93 9.67 3.70 -10.55
N ALA A 94 9.71 2.37 -10.69
CA ALA A 94 8.50 1.52 -10.71
C ALA A 94 7.57 1.80 -9.50
N GLN A 95 8.13 2.00 -8.31
CA GLN A 95 7.34 2.25 -7.10
C GLN A 95 6.61 3.59 -7.13
N LEU A 96 7.28 4.67 -7.58
CA LEU A 96 6.65 5.97 -7.79
C LEU A 96 5.52 5.88 -8.82
N THR A 97 5.81 5.31 -9.99
CA THR A 97 4.85 5.15 -11.09
C THR A 97 3.63 4.33 -10.64
N GLY A 98 3.89 3.23 -9.94
CA GLY A 98 2.83 2.38 -9.39
C GLY A 98 1.98 3.11 -8.35
N ALA A 99 2.59 3.88 -7.44
CA ALA A 99 1.85 4.65 -6.45
C ALA A 99 0.89 5.65 -7.10
N ILE A 100 1.33 6.36 -8.13
CA ILE A 100 0.48 7.27 -8.91
C ILE A 100 -0.61 6.53 -9.67
N ASN A 101 -0.32 5.38 -10.28
CA ASN A 101 -1.32 4.56 -10.95
C ASN A 101 -2.43 4.12 -9.98
N ILE A 102 -2.08 3.78 -8.74
CA ILE A 102 -3.07 3.47 -7.70
C ILE A 102 -3.88 4.71 -7.35
N VAL A 103 -3.25 5.87 -7.12
CA VAL A 103 -3.97 7.14 -6.84
C VAL A 103 -5.02 7.43 -7.92
N LEU A 104 -4.63 7.33 -9.19
CA LEU A 104 -5.49 7.65 -10.31
C LEU A 104 -6.60 6.60 -10.50
N GLY A 105 -6.29 5.33 -10.25
CA GLY A 105 -7.19 4.20 -10.40
C GLY A 105 -8.09 3.92 -9.19
N ALA A 106 -7.76 4.43 -8.00
CA ALA A 106 -8.51 4.24 -6.77
C ALA A 106 -9.80 5.05 -6.80
N ARG A 107 -10.80 4.53 -7.51
CA ARG A 107 -12.10 5.18 -7.67
C ARG A 107 -13.21 4.16 -7.50
N LEU A 108 -14.16 4.49 -6.63
CA LEU A 108 -15.41 3.75 -6.49
C LEU A 108 -16.57 4.73 -6.70
N GLY A 109 -17.00 4.89 -7.95
CA GLY A 109 -17.99 5.91 -8.35
C GLY A 109 -17.48 7.33 -8.06
N HIS A 110 -18.16 8.04 -7.15
CA HIS A 110 -17.76 9.38 -6.70
C HIS A 110 -16.71 9.37 -5.59
N LEU A 111 -16.38 8.21 -5.03
CA LEU A 111 -15.34 8.10 -4.00
C LEU A 111 -13.97 8.13 -4.67
N ARG A 112 -13.25 9.23 -4.46
CA ARG A 112 -11.86 9.42 -4.88
C ARG A 112 -10.99 9.75 -3.67
N PRO A 113 -9.75 9.26 -3.61
CA PRO A 113 -8.82 9.69 -2.60
C PRO A 113 -8.50 11.18 -2.80
N HIS A 114 -8.43 11.90 -1.70
CA HIS A 114 -8.02 13.31 -1.61
C HIS A 114 -6.85 13.48 -0.64
N THR A 115 -6.43 12.39 0.00
CA THR A 115 -5.25 12.32 0.85
C THR A 115 -4.46 11.08 0.47
N LEU A 116 -3.17 11.25 0.20
CA LEU A 116 -2.20 10.18 0.05
C LEU A 116 -1.35 10.12 1.31
N MET A 117 -1.41 8.99 2.01
CA MET A 117 -0.55 8.65 3.13
C MET A 117 0.48 7.64 2.64
N CYS A 118 1.76 7.92 2.84
CA CYS A 118 2.82 7.05 2.40
C CYS A 118 3.82 6.83 3.53
N ARG A 119 4.23 5.58 3.75
CA ARG A 119 5.28 5.30 4.72
C ARG A 119 6.64 5.67 4.14
N TYR A 120 7.38 6.51 4.85
CA TYR A 120 8.75 6.83 4.49
C TYR A 120 9.68 5.67 4.86
N ALA A 121 10.15 4.95 3.85
CA ALA A 121 11.07 3.81 3.99
C ALA A 121 11.99 3.76 2.77
N PRO A 122 12.95 4.71 2.66
CA PRO A 122 13.83 4.81 1.51
C PRO A 122 14.61 3.50 1.30
N SER A 123 14.69 3.08 0.04
CA SER A 123 15.39 1.86 -0.38
C SER A 123 15.93 2.04 -1.80
N GLU A 124 16.72 1.08 -2.30
CA GLU A 124 17.14 1.08 -3.71
C GLU A 124 15.95 1.11 -4.67
N ARG A 125 14.82 0.49 -4.30
CA ARG A 125 13.60 0.43 -5.12
C ARG A 125 12.75 1.70 -5.05
N MET A 126 12.95 2.53 -4.03
CA MET A 126 12.25 3.80 -3.85
C MET A 126 13.16 4.77 -3.08
N PRO A 127 14.06 5.48 -3.77
CA PRO A 127 14.96 6.44 -3.15
C PRO A 127 14.20 7.64 -2.59
N SER A 128 14.83 8.42 -1.71
CA SER A 128 14.23 9.63 -1.12
C SER A 128 13.71 10.63 -2.16
N ALA A 129 14.37 10.71 -3.33
CA ALA A 129 13.93 11.55 -4.45
C ALA A 129 12.54 11.14 -4.97
N ASP A 130 12.22 9.85 -4.98
CA ASP A 130 10.92 9.34 -5.42
C ASP A 130 9.81 9.72 -4.45
N TYR A 131 10.10 9.77 -3.14
CA TYR A 131 9.15 10.28 -2.15
C TYR A 131 8.86 11.77 -2.34
N ALA A 132 9.88 12.57 -2.65
CA ALA A 132 9.71 13.99 -2.95
C ALA A 132 8.90 14.19 -4.25
N GLN A 133 9.17 13.38 -5.27
CA GLN A 133 8.42 13.41 -6.53
C GLN A 133 6.96 12.96 -6.32
N LEU A 134 6.73 11.91 -5.54
CA LEU A 134 5.39 11.44 -5.16
C LEU A 134 4.60 12.53 -4.43
N ALA A 135 5.25 13.27 -3.53
CA ALA A 135 4.65 14.41 -2.84
C ALA A 135 4.25 15.52 -3.83
N ALA A 136 5.15 15.87 -4.75
CA ALA A 136 4.90 16.88 -5.77
C ALA A 136 3.74 16.49 -6.69
N ASP A 137 3.66 15.22 -7.10
CA ASP A 137 2.59 14.72 -7.96
C ASP A 137 1.25 14.63 -7.23
N ALA A 138 1.23 14.22 -5.95
CA ALA A 138 0.02 14.27 -5.13
C ALA A 138 -0.54 15.69 -5.00
N LEU A 139 0.33 16.68 -4.76
CA LEU A 139 -0.07 18.09 -4.69
C LEU A 139 -0.61 18.61 -6.03
N ARG A 140 0.00 18.24 -7.16
CA ARG A 140 -0.49 18.58 -8.51
C ARG A 140 -1.87 17.98 -8.80
N LEU A 141 -2.16 16.81 -8.25
CA LEU A 141 -3.47 16.16 -8.32
C LEU A 141 -4.50 16.76 -7.35
N GLY A 142 -4.14 17.81 -6.61
CA GLY A 142 -5.01 18.46 -5.62
C GLY A 142 -5.23 17.63 -4.36
N MET A 143 -4.30 16.73 -4.04
CA MET A 143 -4.37 15.88 -2.85
C MET A 143 -3.52 16.42 -1.71
N HIS A 144 -3.94 16.14 -0.48
CA HIS A 144 -3.06 16.23 0.67
C HIS A 144 -2.06 15.07 0.65
N PHE A 145 -0.82 15.34 1.05
CA PHE A 145 0.22 14.33 1.14
C PHE A 145 0.76 14.25 2.57
N GLN A 146 0.87 13.04 3.11
CA GLN A 146 1.40 12.80 4.45
C GLN A 146 2.42 11.67 4.41
N LEU A 147 3.65 11.97 4.83
CA LEU A 147 4.65 10.95 5.11
C LEU A 147 4.49 10.46 6.55
N ILE A 148 4.43 9.15 6.72
CA ILE A 148 4.41 8.49 8.03
C ILE A 148 5.79 7.88 8.25
N GLN A 149 6.47 8.24 9.34
CA GLN A 149 7.66 7.53 9.79
C GLN A 149 7.26 6.18 10.40
N GLY A 150 7.91 5.11 9.96
CA GLY A 150 7.76 3.77 10.52
C GLY A 150 8.68 3.51 11.69
#